data_AF-A4BGU6-F1
#
_entry.id   AF-A4BGU6-F1
#
_cell.length_a   1.000
_cell.length_b   1.000
_cell.length_c   1.000
_cell.angle_alpha   90.00
_cell.angle_beta   90.00
_cell.angle_gamma   90.00
#
_symmetry.space_group_name_H-M   'P 1'
#
loop_
_entity.id
_entity.type
_entity.pdbx_description
1 polymer ?
#
loop_
_entity_poly.entity_id
_entity_poly.type
_entity_poly.pdbx_seq_one_letter_code
_entity_poly.pdbx_strand_id
1 'polypeptide(L)'
;MKRLGLGSVLLAVLVLASCTESFQREMKTTVSEFTGGLSRSAKVYSSDGDLIAQYEGKFDVQSSEFGNKVLFDVDGKRVIIYNAIVIVEEL
;
A
#
# COMPACT_ATOMS: atom_id res chain seq x y z
N MET A 1 21.06 -38.29 -7.13
CA MET A 1 19.62 -38.46 -6.77
C MET A 1 19.17 -37.71 -5.52
N LYS A 2 20.05 -37.32 -4.57
CA LYS A 2 19.63 -36.64 -3.31
C LYS A 2 19.35 -35.12 -3.41
N ARG A 3 19.80 -34.44 -4.47
CA ARG A 3 19.62 -32.98 -4.63
C ARG A 3 18.32 -32.57 -5.32
N LEU A 4 17.62 -33.53 -5.96
CA LEU A 4 16.38 -33.27 -6.69
C LEU A 4 15.17 -33.09 -5.74
N GLY A 5 15.20 -33.72 -4.55
CA GLY A 5 14.15 -33.57 -3.54
C GLY A 5 14.26 -32.30 -2.69
N LEU A 6 15.45 -31.72 -2.56
CA LEU A 6 15.64 -30.50 -1.77
C LEU A 6 15.08 -29.26 -2.48
N GLY A 7 15.26 -29.19 -3.80
CA GLY A 7 14.72 -28.09 -4.61
C GLY A 7 13.19 -28.10 -4.70
N SER A 8 12.57 -29.28 -4.80
CA SER A 8 11.10 -29.40 -4.82
C SER A 8 10.47 -29.06 -3.47
N VAL A 9 11.11 -29.44 -2.37
CA VAL A 9 10.67 -29.05 -1.02
C VAL A 9 10.81 -27.54 -0.81
N LEU A 10 11.90 -26.92 -1.26
CA LEU A 10 12.08 -25.46 -1.18
C LEU A 10 11.00 -24.71 -1.97
N LEU A 11 10.68 -25.18 -3.18
CA LEU A 11 9.66 -24.59 -4.03
C LEU A 11 8.26 -24.73 -3.40
N ALA A 12 7.95 -25.88 -2.80
CA ALA A 12 6.69 -26.08 -2.10
C ALA A 12 6.53 -25.15 -0.89
N VAL A 13 7.61 -24.93 -0.13
CA VAL A 13 7.60 -23.98 1.00
C VAL A 13 7.38 -22.53 0.52
N LEU A 14 7.98 -22.13 -0.60
CA LEU A 14 7.75 -20.81 -1.19
C LEU A 14 6.32 -20.62 -1.68
N VAL A 15 5.74 -21.64 -2.32
CA VAL A 15 4.33 -21.60 -2.76
C VAL A 15 3.40 -21.50 -1.55
N LEU A 16 3.63 -22.27 -0.49
CA LEU A 16 2.81 -22.20 0.72
C LEU A 16 2.97 -20.86 1.46
N ALA A 17 4.19 -20.31 1.51
CA ALA A 17 4.44 -18.99 2.07
C ALA A 17 3.76 -17.86 1.27
N SER A 18 3.69 -17.99 -0.07
CA SER A 18 2.99 -17.02 -0.93
C SER A 18 1.47 -16.95 -0.74
N CYS A 19 0.89 -17.99 -0.14
CA CYS A 19 -0.54 -18.00 0.21
C CYS A 19 -0.84 -17.23 1.51
N THR A 20 0.15 -16.67 2.20
CA THR A 20 -0.07 -15.91 3.43
C THR A 20 -0.29 -14.43 3.15
N GLU A 21 -1.25 -13.82 3.86
CA GLU A 21 -1.51 -12.37 3.79
C GLU A 21 -0.29 -11.53 4.18
N SER A 22 0.57 -12.06 5.08
CA SER A 22 1.83 -11.40 5.44
C SER A 22 2.79 -11.32 4.26
N PHE A 23 2.95 -12.40 3.49
CA PHE A 23 3.83 -12.40 2.34
C PHE A 23 3.30 -11.51 1.22
N GLN A 24 1.99 -11.53 0.97
CA GLN A 24 1.37 -10.63 0.00
C GLN A 24 1.57 -9.16 0.38
N ARG A 25 1.45 -8.82 1.67
CA ARG A 25 1.77 -7.48 2.17
C ARG A 25 3.24 -7.10 1.98
N GLU A 26 4.17 -8.01 2.29
CA GLU A 26 5.60 -7.75 2.05
C GLU A 26 5.91 -7.56 0.57
N MET A 27 5.33 -8.38 -0.31
CA MET A 27 5.43 -8.18 -1.76
C MET A 27 4.91 -6.81 -2.18
N LYS A 28 3.76 -6.36 -1.65
CA LYS A 28 3.22 -5.03 -1.94
C LYS A 28 4.17 -3.93 -1.47
N THR A 29 4.75 -4.04 -0.28
CA THR A 29 5.78 -3.10 0.20
C THR A 29 6.94 -3.03 -0.76
N THR A 30 7.49 -4.18 -1.16
CA THR A 30 8.59 -4.24 -2.13
C THR A 30 8.20 -3.61 -3.47
N VAL A 31 7.04 -3.96 -4.03
CA VAL A 31 6.55 -3.38 -5.27
C VAL A 31 6.36 -1.85 -5.16
N SER A 32 5.87 -1.37 -4.02
CA SER A 32 5.72 0.07 -3.77
C SER A 32 7.06 0.78 -3.84
N GLU A 33 8.07 0.26 -3.13
CA GLU A 33 9.43 0.82 -3.10
C GLU A 33 10.08 0.84 -4.49
N PHE A 34 9.93 -0.23 -5.27
CA PHE A 34 10.56 -0.33 -6.60
C PHE A 34 9.84 0.47 -7.68
N THR A 35 8.55 0.74 -7.51
CA THR A 35 7.74 1.29 -8.57
C THR A 35 7.16 2.68 -8.27
N GLY A 36 7.54 3.26 -7.12
CA GLY A 36 7.16 4.61 -6.71
C GLY A 36 5.73 4.72 -6.19
N GLY A 37 5.27 3.73 -5.43
CA GLY A 37 3.94 3.68 -4.85
C GLY A 37 3.06 2.55 -5.37
N LEU A 38 1.83 2.47 -4.86
CA LEU A 38 0.78 1.55 -5.34
C LEU A 38 -0.37 2.34 -5.96
N SER A 39 -1.13 1.67 -6.84
CA SER A 39 -2.37 2.22 -7.40
C SER A 39 -3.41 2.32 -6.28
N ARG A 40 -3.83 3.54 -5.96
CA ARG A 40 -4.70 3.83 -4.81
C ARG A 40 -5.73 4.92 -5.13
N SER A 41 -6.83 4.88 -4.38
CA SER A 41 -7.81 5.96 -4.26
C SER A 41 -7.78 6.51 -2.84
N ALA A 42 -7.52 7.81 -2.68
CA ALA A 42 -7.62 8.54 -1.42
C ALA A 42 -8.87 9.42 -1.42
N LYS A 43 -9.81 9.12 -0.53
CA LYS A 43 -11.04 9.89 -0.31
C LYS A 43 -10.92 10.69 0.98
N VAL A 44 -11.16 11.99 0.90
CA VAL A 44 -11.07 12.92 2.02
C VAL A 44 -12.46 13.37 2.40
N TYR A 45 -12.78 13.23 3.67
CA TYR A 45 -14.09 13.57 4.21
C TYR A 45 -14.01 14.73 5.20
N SER A 46 -15.06 15.56 5.21
CA SER A 46 -15.29 16.56 6.25
C SER A 46 -15.56 15.87 7.59
N SER A 47 -15.55 16.65 8.69
CA SER A 47 -15.93 16.15 10.01
C SER A 47 -17.39 15.68 10.07
N ASP A 48 -18.24 16.18 9.17
CA ASP A 48 -19.65 15.80 9.04
C ASP A 48 -19.84 14.53 8.18
N GLY A 49 -18.77 14.01 7.57
CA GLY A 49 -18.79 12.81 6.74
C GLY A 49 -19.01 13.07 5.24
N ASP A 50 -18.99 14.32 4.80
CA ASP A 50 -19.14 14.67 3.38
C ASP A 50 -17.83 14.45 2.63
N LEU A 51 -17.88 13.86 1.43
CA LEU A 51 -16.72 13.73 0.56
C LEU A 51 -16.34 15.12 0.02
N ILE A 52 -15.15 15.60 0.37
CA ILE A 52 -14.64 16.93 -0.02
C ILE A 52 -13.52 16.88 -1.05
N ALA A 53 -12.82 15.75 -1.18
CA ALA A 53 -11.84 15.52 -2.22
C ALA A 53 -11.64 14.03 -2.50
N GLN A 54 -11.24 13.70 -3.72
CA GLN A 54 -10.83 12.36 -4.14
C GLN A 54 -9.61 12.45 -5.03
N TYR A 55 -8.65 11.57 -4.79
CA TYR A 55 -7.41 11.46 -5.57
C TYR A 55 -7.23 10.00 -5.98
N GLU A 56 -6.90 9.79 -7.23
CA GLU A 56 -6.61 8.46 -7.77
C GLU A 56 -5.27 8.51 -8.49
N GLY A 57 -4.50 7.43 -8.39
CA GLY A 57 -3.23 7.33 -9.06
C GLY A 57 -2.26 6.43 -8.31
N LYS A 58 -0.99 6.54 -8.66
CA LYS A 58 0.08 5.78 -8.04
C LYS A 58 0.81 6.63 -7.02
N PHE A 59 0.70 6.28 -5.74
CA PHE A 59 1.33 7.04 -4.68
C PHE A 59 1.57 6.22 -3.40
N ASP A 60 2.55 6.66 -2.63
CA ASP A 60 2.77 6.23 -1.25
C ASP A 60 2.14 7.23 -0.28
N VAL A 61 1.61 6.70 0.81
CA VAL A 61 0.93 7.49 1.84
C VAL A 61 1.80 7.53 3.08
N GLN A 62 2.04 8.74 3.59
CA GLN A 62 2.66 8.93 4.90
C GLN A 62 1.67 9.63 5.83
N SER A 63 1.53 9.10 7.05
CA SER A 63 0.79 9.72 8.14
C SER A 63 1.76 10.20 9.23
N SER A 64 1.40 11.29 9.92
CA SER A 64 2.09 11.63 11.16
C SER A 64 1.82 10.60 12.25
N GLU A 65 2.72 10.52 13.24
CA GLU A 65 2.57 9.67 14.43
C GLU A 65 1.23 9.90 15.15
N PHE A 66 0.76 11.15 15.18
CA PHE A 66 -0.49 11.55 15.82
C PHE A 66 -1.72 11.47 14.89
N GLY A 67 -1.57 10.98 13.66
CA GLY A 67 -2.68 10.83 12.70
C GLY A 67 -3.30 12.13 12.18
N ASN A 68 -2.79 13.28 12.61
CA ASN A 68 -3.35 14.60 12.29
C ASN A 68 -2.91 15.15 10.92
N LYS A 69 -2.00 14.46 10.23
CA LYS A 69 -1.47 14.85 8.93
C LYS A 69 -1.32 13.62 8.03
N VAL A 70 -1.85 13.71 6.81
CA VAL A 70 -1.61 12.75 5.72
C VAL A 70 -0.94 13.49 4.58
N LEU A 71 0.11 12.92 3.99
CA LEU A 71 0.73 13.43 2.78
C LEU A 71 0.99 12.31 1.75
N PHE A 72 0.87 12.68 0.48
CA PHE A 72 1.22 11.83 -0.66
C PHE A 72 1.50 12.72 -1.88
N ASP A 73 2.25 12.17 -2.83
CA ASP A 73 2.57 12.81 -4.10
C ASP A 73 1.82 12.10 -5.23
N VAL A 74 0.94 12.81 -5.94
CA VAL A 74 0.13 12.28 -7.04
C VAL A 74 0.21 13.22 -8.23
N ASP A 75 0.39 12.67 -9.45
CA ASP A 75 0.53 13.44 -10.70
C ASP A 75 1.56 14.59 -10.63
N GLY A 76 2.68 14.34 -9.95
CA GLY A 76 3.75 15.33 -9.76
C GLY A 76 3.41 16.47 -8.79
N LYS A 77 2.29 16.39 -8.08
CA LYS A 77 1.86 17.37 -7.09
C LYS A 77 1.80 16.75 -5.71
N ARG A 78 2.23 17.52 -4.71
CA ARG A 78 2.12 17.13 -3.30
C ARG A 78 0.76 17.51 -2.74
N VAL A 79 0.07 16.55 -2.15
CA VAL A 79 -1.15 16.74 -1.36
C VAL A 79 -0.79 16.61 0.12
N ILE A 80 -1.20 17.59 0.92
CA ILE A 80 -1.04 17.58 2.38
C ILE A 80 -2.38 17.90 3.01
N ILE A 81 -2.87 16.99 3.83
CA ILE A 81 -4.18 17.09 4.48
C ILE A 81 -3.96 17.14 5.98
N TYR A 82 -4.55 18.13 6.64
CA TYR A 82 -4.49 18.28 8.10
C TYR A 82 -5.88 18.07 8.69
N ASN A 83 -5.95 17.29 9.77
CA ASN A 83 -7.13 17.12 10.61
C ASN A 83 -8.42 16.73 9.85
N ALA A 84 -8.30 15.92 8.79
CA ALA A 84 -9.44 15.40 8.05
C ALA A 84 -9.43 13.86 8.04
N ILE A 85 -10.60 13.27 7.80
CA ILE A 85 -10.74 11.82 7.67
C ILE A 85 -10.28 11.45 6.27
N VAL A 86 -9.31 10.53 6.17
CA VAL A 86 -8.78 10.06 4.88
C VAL A 86 -8.93 8.54 4.82
N ILE A 87 -9.63 8.05 3.80
CA ILE A 87 -9.74 6.63 3.51
C ILE A 87 -8.89 6.35 2.26
N VAL A 88 -7.94 5.42 2.37
CA VAL A 88 -7.06 5.02 1.28
C VAL A 88 -7.32 3.56 0.94
N GLU A 89 -7.69 3.31 -0.31
CA GLU A 89 -7.98 1.98 -0.85
C GLU A 89 -7.00 1.68 -1.98
N GLU A 90 -6.51 0.44 -2.08
CA GLU A 90 -5.78 -0.02 -3.27
C GLU A 90 -6.78 -0.34 -4.39
N LEU A 91 -6.45 0.04 -5.63
CA LEU A 91 -7.27 -0.19 -6.84
C LEU A 91 -6.90 -1.51 -7.54
#